data_AF-A0A942EZX7-F1
#
_entry.id   AF-A0A942EZX7-F1
#
_cell.length_a   1.000
_cell.length_b   1.000
_cell.length_c   1.000
_cell.angle_alpha   90.00
_cell.angle_beta   90.00
_cell.angle_gamma   90.00
#
_symmetry.space_group_name_H-M   'P 1'
#
loop_
_entity.id
_entity.type
_entity.pdbx_description
1 polymer ?
#
loop_
_entity_poly.entity_id
_entity_poly.type
_entity_poly.pdbx_seq_one_letter_code
_entity_poly.pdbx_strand_id
1 'polypeptide(L)'
;MKRIAVLTSGGDAPGMNAAIRAVVRTGIEKGWEVYGIERGYAGLITGSAKSLGLRDVSGIIQQGGTLLGSSRSPEFKTEEGLRSFDLS
;
A
#
# COMPACT_ATOMS: atom_id res chain seq x y z
N MET A 1 -5.76 -7.31 18.01
CA MET A 1 -4.68 -7.41 17.01
C MET A 1 -4.57 -6.07 16.29
N LYS A 2 -3.37 -5.55 16.00
CA LYS A 2 -3.23 -4.28 15.23
C LYS A 2 -3.03 -4.60 13.76
N ARG A 3 -3.69 -3.83 12.88
CA ARG A 3 -3.57 -3.93 11.43
C ARG A 3 -3.21 -2.57 10.84
N ILE A 4 -2.33 -2.56 9.83
CA ILE A 4 -1.98 -1.36 9.07
C ILE A 4 -2.04 -1.66 7.58
N ALA A 5 -2.27 -0.62 6.78
CA ALA A 5 -2.17 -0.69 5.33
C ALA A 5 -1.15 0.33 4.81
N VAL A 6 -0.45 -0.01 3.73
CA VAL A 6 0.49 0.88 3.03
C VAL A 6 0.11 0.97 1.56
N LEU A 7 0.21 2.16 0.99
CA LEU A 7 -0.04 2.44 -0.42
C LEU A 7 0.99 3.44 -0.94
N THR A 8 1.19 3.43 -2.26
CA THR A 8 1.96 4.46 -2.98
C THR A 8 1.07 5.16 -3.98
N SER A 9 1.12 6.48 -4.03
CA SER A 9 0.36 7.29 -4.99
C SER A 9 1.22 8.43 -5.53
N GLY A 10 0.86 8.96 -6.70
CA GLY A 10 1.65 9.95 -7.43
C GLY A 10 2.59 9.31 -8.45
N GLY A 11 3.54 10.09 -8.98
CA GLY A 11 4.56 9.56 -9.89
C GLY A 11 5.55 8.68 -9.15
N ASP A 12 5.95 7.58 -9.78
CA ASP A 12 6.94 6.65 -9.23
C ASP A 12 8.29 7.34 -8.98
N ALA A 13 8.87 7.09 -7.81
CA ALA A 13 10.15 7.64 -7.40
C ALA A 13 11.09 6.55 -6.87
N PRO A 14 12.42 6.70 -7.07
CA PRO A 14 13.39 5.80 -6.46
C PRO A 14 13.20 5.69 -4.95
N GLY A 15 13.20 4.46 -4.43
CA GLY A 15 13.09 4.19 -2.99
C GLY A 15 11.68 3.89 -2.47
N MET A 16 10.63 4.01 -3.28
CA MET A 16 9.27 3.62 -2.85
C MET A 16 9.19 2.15 -2.39
N ASN A 17 9.82 1.23 -3.12
CA ASN A 17 9.94 -0.17 -2.69
C ASN A 17 10.72 -0.35 -1.38
N ALA A 18 11.75 0.48 -1.14
CA ALA A 18 12.50 0.45 0.11
C ALA A 18 11.60 0.90 1.28
N ALA A 19 10.77 1.93 1.07
CA ALA A 19 9.81 2.40 2.07
C ALA A 19 8.72 1.35 2.37
N ILE A 20 8.11 0.74 1.34
CA ILE A 20 7.15 -0.37 1.50
C ILE A 20 7.79 -1.50 2.31
N ARG A 21 9.00 -1.92 1.93
CA ARG A 21 9.74 -2.96 2.63
C ARG A 21 9.98 -2.62 4.10
N ALA A 22 10.34 -1.38 4.42
CA ALA A 22 10.56 -0.94 5.79
C ALA A 22 9.26 -1.05 6.61
N VAL A 23 8.14 -0.52 6.11
CA VAL A 23 6.83 -0.57 6.77
C VAL A 23 6.40 -2.01 7.04
N VAL A 24 6.49 -2.88 6.03
CA VAL A 24 6.08 -4.29 6.16
C VAL A 24 6.93 -5.04 7.19
N ARG A 25 8.25 -4.94 7.11
CA ARG A 25 9.13 -5.67 8.05
C ARG A 25 8.97 -5.18 9.49
N THR A 26 8.87 -3.86 9.69
CA THR A 26 8.67 -3.28 11.03
C THR A 26 7.29 -3.62 11.60
N GLY A 27 6.24 -3.62 10.78
CA GLY A 27 4.89 -4.02 11.21
C GLY A 27 4.87 -5.48 11.68
N ILE A 28 5.46 -6.38 10.88
CA ILE A 28 5.55 -7.81 11.22
C ILE A 28 6.38 -8.02 12.50
N GLU A 29 7.51 -7.34 12.66
CA GLU A 29 8.34 -7.40 13.88
C GLU A 29 7.58 -6.97 15.14
N LYS A 30 6.64 -6.01 15.01
CA LYS A 30 5.75 -5.58 16.09
C LYS A 30 4.52 -6.48 16.30
N GLY A 31 4.39 -7.58 15.55
CA GLY A 31 3.25 -8.49 15.60
C GLY A 31 1.97 -7.92 14.99
N TRP A 32 2.07 -7.02 14.01
CA TRP A 32 0.92 -6.44 13.30
C TRP A 32 0.65 -7.18 12.00
N GLU A 33 -0.61 -7.16 11.57
CA GLU A 33 -0.98 -7.55 10.21
C GLU A 33 -0.72 -6.36 9.27
N VAL A 34 -0.05 -6.59 8.15
CA VAL A 34 0.27 -5.54 7.18
C VAL A 34 -0.38 -5.85 5.84
N TYR A 35 -1.09 -4.87 5.29
CA TYR A 35 -1.72 -4.95 3.97
C TYR A 35 -1.09 -3.95 3.01
N GLY A 36 -0.92 -4.34 1.76
CA GLY A 36 -0.60 -3.44 0.65
C GLY A 36 -1.87 -3.10 -0.12
N ILE A 37 -2.11 -1.81 -0.36
CA ILE A 37 -3.17 -1.36 -1.25
C ILE A 37 -2.60 -1.16 -2.63
N GLU A 38 -3.16 -1.86 -3.62
CA GLU A 38 -2.69 -1.80 -4.99
C GLU A 38 -3.19 -0.52 -5.68
N ARG A 39 -2.42 0.02 -6.63
CA ARG A 39 -2.78 1.17 -7.47
C ARG A 39 -3.16 2.43 -6.69
N GLY A 40 -2.59 2.62 -5.50
CA GLY A 40 -2.77 3.83 -4.69
C GLY A 40 -4.22 4.06 -4.25
N TYR A 41 -4.69 5.31 -4.32
CA TYR A 41 -6.02 5.67 -3.85
C TYR A 41 -7.17 5.00 -4.62
N ALA A 42 -6.99 4.68 -5.91
CA ALA A 42 -8.02 3.95 -6.65
C ALA A 42 -8.26 2.56 -6.05
N GLY A 43 -7.21 1.82 -5.72
CA GLY A 43 -7.39 0.52 -5.07
C GLY A 43 -7.86 0.64 -3.63
N LEU A 44 -7.60 1.75 -2.94
CA LEU A 44 -8.17 2.00 -1.63
C LEU A 44 -9.70 2.11 -1.73
N ILE A 45 -10.21 2.85 -2.71
CA ILE A 45 -11.64 3.01 -2.97
C ILE A 45 -12.29 1.66 -3.30
N THR A 46 -11.63 0.84 -4.12
CA THR A 46 -12.19 -0.45 -4.58
C THR A 46 -11.90 -1.62 -3.64
N GLY A 47 -11.27 -1.40 -2.47
CA GLY A 47 -10.89 -2.49 -1.56
C GLY A 47 -9.82 -3.45 -2.09
N SER A 48 -8.96 -3.00 -3.01
CA SER A 48 -7.85 -3.80 -3.59
C SER A 48 -6.69 -3.92 -2.60
N ALA A 49 -6.91 -4.67 -1.52
CA ALA A 49 -5.94 -4.92 -0.47
C ALA A 49 -5.38 -6.34 -0.53
N LYS A 50 -4.07 -6.49 -0.34
CA LYS A 50 -3.39 -7.79 -0.24
C LYS A 50 -2.58 -7.86 1.05
N SER A 51 -2.66 -8.98 1.77
CA SER A 51 -1.77 -9.23 2.92
C SER A 51 -0.31 -9.34 2.46
N LEU A 52 0.60 -8.67 3.19
CA LEU A 52 2.02 -8.64 2.89
C LEU A 52 2.82 -9.32 4.01
N GLY A 53 3.62 -10.32 3.64
CA GLY A 53 4.59 -10.99 4.49
C GLY A 53 6.03 -10.61 4.17
N LEU A 54 6.96 -11.16 4.97
CA LEU A 54 8.41 -10.94 4.76
C LEU A 54 8.89 -11.37 3.37
N ARG A 55 8.25 -12.38 2.78
CA ARG A 55 8.59 -12.89 1.43
C ARG A 55 8.12 -11.94 0.32
N ASP A 56 6.96 -11.31 0.48
CA ASP A 56 6.40 -10.39 -0.52
C ASP A 56 7.27 -9.15 -0.73
N VAL A 57 8.06 -8.74 0.27
CA VAL A 57 8.99 -7.60 0.20
C VAL A 57 10.46 -8.02 0.10
N SER A 58 10.73 -9.27 -0.25
CA SER A 58 12.10 -9.74 -0.50
C SER A 58 12.56 -9.33 -1.90
N GLY A 59 13.81 -8.85 -2.02
CA GLY A 59 14.41 -8.51 -3.31
C GLY A 59 13.83 -7.29 -4.04
N ILE A 60 12.93 -6.51 -3.41
CA ILE A 60 12.34 -5.32 -4.03
C ILE A 60 13.15 -4.03 -3.78
N ILE A 61 14.09 -4.03 -2.82
CA ILE A 61 14.77 -2.80 -2.39
C ILE A 61 15.60 -2.15 -3.52
N GLN A 62 16.12 -2.97 -4.43
CA GLN A 62 16.88 -2.54 -5.61
C GLN A 62 16.00 -2.30 -6.85
N GLN A 63 14.69 -2.56 -6.78
CA GLN A 63 13.78 -2.40 -7.90
C GLN A 63 13.27 -0.96 -7.97
N GLY A 64 13.28 -0.39 -9.18
CA GLY A 64 12.63 0.89 -9.46
C GLY A 64 11.11 0.82 -9.32
N GLY A 65 10.47 1.98 -9.25
CA GLY A 65 9.02 2.09 -9.13
C GLY A 65 8.48 1.61 -7.78
N THR A 66 7.27 1.05 -7.81
CA THR A 66 6.57 0.52 -6.63
C THR A 66 5.92 -0.84 -6.92
N LEU A 67 6.12 -1.80 -6.01
CA LEU A 67 5.50 -3.13 -6.01
C LEU A 67 3.97 -3.05 -6.02
N LEU A 68 3.40 -2.02 -5.40
CA LEU A 68 1.96 -1.85 -5.28
C LEU A 68 1.35 -1.12 -6.49
N GLY A 69 2.18 -0.58 -7.37
CA GLY A 69 1.73 0.33 -8.42
C GLY A 69 1.25 1.67 -7.87
N SER A 70 0.91 2.56 -8.79
CA SER A 70 0.32 3.87 -8.48
C SER A 70 -0.73 4.20 -9.54
N SER A 71 -1.75 4.94 -9.15
CA SER A 71 -2.71 5.52 -10.08
C SER A 71 -3.18 6.90 -9.58
N ARG A 72 -3.65 7.72 -10.51
CA ARG A 72 -4.38 8.94 -10.16
C ARG A 72 -5.83 8.54 -9.86
N SER A 73 -6.38 9.05 -8.77
CA SER A 73 -7.80 8.92 -8.46
C SER A 73 -8.38 10.31 -8.17
N PRO A 74 -9.03 10.95 -9.15
CA PRO A 74 -9.84 12.14 -8.92
C PRO A 74 -11.01 11.88 -7.98
N GLU A 75 -11.55 10.67 -7.97
CA GLU A 75 -12.67 10.22 -7.14
C GLU A 75 -12.33 10.33 -5.65
N PHE A 76 -11.07 10.07 -5.28
CA PHE A 76 -10.60 10.25 -3.90
C PHE A 76 -10.73 11.69 -3.39
N LYS A 77 -10.93 12.68 -4.27
CA LYS A 77 -11.15 14.08 -3.90
C LYS A 77 -12.61 14.42 -3.62
N THR A 78 -13.54 13.48 -3.83
CA THR A 78 -14.97 13.70 -3.57
C THR A 78 -15.39 13.09 -2.23
N GLU A 79 -16.43 13.64 -1.61
CA GLU A 79 -17.03 13.08 -0.39
C GLU A 79 -17.49 11.62 -0.59
N GLU A 80 -18.03 11.31 -1.78
CA GLU A 80 -18.49 9.96 -2.12
C GLU A 80 -17.32 8.98 -2.19
N GLY A 81 -16.24 9.36 -2.88
CA GLY A 81 -15.02 8.56 -2.91
C GLY A 81 -14.41 8.37 -1.52
N LEU A 82 -14.44 9.42 -0.68
CA LEU A 82 -13.96 9.33 0.70
C LEU A 82 -14.82 8.43 1.60
N ARG A 83 -16.11 8.31 1.33
CA ARG A 83 -17.03 7.46 2.11
C ARG A 83 -17.12 6.03 1.60
N SER A 84 -16.70 5.80 0.36
CA SER A 84 -16.71 4.48 -0.27
C SER A 84 -15.68 3.51 0.29
N PHE A 85 -14.79 3.95 1.20
CA PHE A 85 -13.88 3.05 1.91
C PHE A 85 -14.64 2.14 2.85
N ASP A 86 -14.78 0.89 2.45
CA ASP A 86 -15.18 -0.18 3.34
C ASP A 86 -13.96 -1.07 3.64
N LEU A 87 -13.44 -0.96 4.85
CA LEU A 87 -12.36 -1.81 5.38
C LEU A 87 -12.89 -2.84 6.38
N SER A 88 -14.20 -3.17 6.31
CA SER A 88 -14.82 -4.18 7.18
C SER A 88 -14.28 -5.59 6.96
#